data_AF-E3PY66-F1
#
_entry.id   AF-E3PY66-F1
#
_cell.length_a   1.000
_cell.length_b   1.000
_cell.length_c   1.000
_cell.angle_alpha   90.00
_cell.angle_beta   90.00
_cell.angle_gamma   90.00
#
_symmetry.space_group_name_H-M   'P 1'
#
loop_
_entity.id
_entity.type
_entity.pdbx_description
1 polymer ?
#
loop_
_entity_poly.entity_id
_entity_poly.type
_entity_poly.pdbx_seq_one_letter_code
_entity_poly.pdbx_strand_id
1 'polypeptide(L)'
;MSKVNVYEREEYERSIIARVEYNNNLDFWDGRNMCNGGAGRHKGITKLRDGRFVIIDGTDWQGETTTAYVVSDREALEEILESGNVYLLESRRFKKLKEMSEELDDMEEEDED
;
A
#
# COMPACT_ATOMS: atom_id res chain seq x y z
N MET A 1 18.47 0.49 5.96
CA MET A 1 17.19 0.25 5.26
C MET A 1 17.37 0.59 3.80
N SER A 2 16.83 -0.23 2.89
CA SER A 2 16.90 0.04 1.44
C SER A 2 15.99 1.20 1.06
N LYS A 3 16.40 2.00 0.08
CA LYS A 3 15.64 3.13 -0.46
C LYS A 3 15.09 2.76 -1.83
N VAL A 4 13.79 2.90 -2.02
CA VAL A 4 13.06 2.53 -3.25
C VAL A 4 12.66 3.79 -4.00
N ASN A 5 12.82 3.78 -5.33
CA ASN A 5 12.36 4.87 -6.20
C ASN A 5 10.85 4.78 -6.38
N VAL A 6 10.18 5.93 -6.24
CA VAL A 6 8.75 6.08 -6.46
C VAL A 6 8.53 6.68 -7.84
N TYR A 7 7.65 6.05 -8.61
CA TYR A 7 7.26 6.49 -9.95
C TYR A 7 5.81 6.99 -9.96
N GLU A 8 5.48 7.89 -10.87
CA GLU A 8 4.09 8.17 -11.22
C GLU A 8 3.51 6.94 -11.95
N ARG A 9 2.22 6.63 -11.75
CA ARG A 9 1.57 5.46 -12.37
C ARG A 9 1.13 5.73 -13.82
N GLU A 10 1.53 6.86 -14.41
CA GLU A 10 1.19 7.18 -15.79
C GLU A 10 1.92 6.26 -16.76
N GLU A 11 1.15 5.66 -17.67
CA GLU A 11 1.51 4.47 -18.46
C GLU A 11 2.70 4.67 -19.42
N TYR A 12 3.08 5.92 -19.70
CA TYR A 12 4.00 6.25 -20.79
C TYR A 12 5.35 6.87 -20.36
N GLU A 13 5.51 7.31 -19.10
CA GLU A 13 6.79 7.88 -18.64
C GLU A 13 7.10 7.54 -17.18
N ARG A 14 8.12 6.70 -16.97
CA ARG A 14 8.64 6.38 -15.63
C ARG A 14 9.56 7.50 -15.13
N SER A 15 8.97 8.59 -14.67
CA SER A 15 9.69 9.63 -13.95
C SER A 15 9.83 9.26 -12.47
N ILE A 16 11.03 9.43 -11.91
CA ILE A 16 11.24 9.27 -10.46
C ILE A 16 10.78 10.56 -9.78
N ILE A 17 9.76 10.46 -8.94
CA ILE A 17 9.16 11.60 -8.24
C ILE A 17 9.57 11.67 -6.76
N ALA A 18 9.96 10.54 -6.16
CA ALA A 18 10.40 10.47 -4.77
C ALA A 18 11.26 9.23 -4.49
N ARG A 19 11.81 9.17 -3.27
CA ARG A 19 12.44 7.95 -2.71
C ARG A 19 11.89 7.68 -1.32
N VAL A 20 11.50 6.44 -1.06
CA VAL A 20 10.92 6.00 0.21
C VAL A 20 11.74 4.89 0.83
N GLU A 21 11.53 4.64 2.12
CA GLU A 21 12.11 3.48 2.80
C GLU A 21 11.29 2.24 2.47
N TYR A 22 11.99 1.17 2.09
CA TYR A 22 11.36 -0.13 1.93
C TYR A 22 10.68 -0.55 3.23
N ASN A 23 9.46 -1.05 3.10
CA ASN A 23 8.74 -1.76 4.13
C ASN A 23 7.86 -2.82 3.43
N ASN A 24 7.39 -3.78 4.20
CA ASN A 24 6.52 -4.85 3.76
C ASN A 24 5.26 -4.92 4.64
N ASN A 25 4.74 -3.74 5.01
CA ASN A 25 3.65 -3.60 5.97
C ASN A 25 2.32 -4.21 5.50
N LEU A 26 2.18 -4.50 4.20
CA LEU A 26 1.02 -5.15 3.61
C LEU A 26 1.23 -6.65 3.42
N ASP A 27 2.35 -7.22 3.85
CA ASP A 27 2.50 -8.67 3.91
C ASP A 27 1.55 -9.25 4.95
N PHE A 28 1.06 -10.45 4.67
CA PHE A 28 0.24 -11.22 5.57
C PHE A 28 0.65 -12.70 5.52
N TRP A 29 0.21 -13.45 6.53
CA TRP A 29 0.46 -14.89 6.57
C TRP A 29 -0.53 -15.62 5.66
N ASP A 30 -0.04 -16.22 4.58
CA ASP A 30 -0.86 -16.96 3.61
C ASP A 30 -1.05 -18.45 3.95
N GLY A 31 -0.59 -18.88 5.14
CA GLY A 31 -0.55 -20.28 5.55
C GLY A 31 0.80 -20.96 5.33
N ARG A 32 1.75 -20.31 4.63
CA ARG A 32 3.09 -20.85 4.35
C ARG A 32 4.21 -19.84 4.58
N ASN A 33 4.02 -18.59 4.14
CA ASN A 33 5.03 -17.53 4.20
C ASN A 33 4.39 -16.19 4.59
N MET A 34 5.24 -15.25 5.01
CA MET A 34 4.85 -13.85 5.22
C MET A 34 5.12 -13.07 3.93
N CYS A 35 4.09 -12.96 3.09
CA CYS A 35 4.16 -12.42 1.72
C CYS A 35 2.85 -11.69 1.38
N ASN A 36 2.72 -11.15 0.17
CA ASN A 36 1.48 -10.53 -0.32
C ASN A 36 0.52 -11.52 -1.03
N GLY A 37 0.63 -12.82 -0.75
CA GLY A 37 -0.08 -13.90 -1.46
C GLY A 37 0.71 -14.53 -2.62
N GLY A 38 1.86 -13.97 -3.00
CA GLY A 38 2.80 -14.58 -3.96
C GLY A 38 4.11 -15.04 -3.30
N ALA A 39 4.64 -16.19 -3.70
CA ALA A 39 5.91 -16.69 -3.15
C ALA A 39 7.07 -15.72 -3.45
N GLY A 40 7.74 -15.22 -2.40
CA GLY A 40 8.82 -14.24 -2.52
C GLY A 40 8.37 -12.88 -3.05
N ARG A 41 7.08 -12.57 -2.96
CA ARG A 41 6.48 -11.28 -3.31
C ARG A 41 6.06 -10.57 -2.04
N HIS A 42 6.46 -9.30 -1.95
CA HIS A 42 6.22 -8.49 -0.77
C HIS A 42 5.49 -7.22 -1.17
N LYS A 43 4.66 -6.69 -0.27
CA LYS A 43 3.96 -5.43 -0.51
C LYS A 43 4.11 -4.49 0.69
N GLY A 44 4.43 -3.24 0.40
CA GLY A 44 4.58 -2.19 1.40
C GLY A 44 3.70 -0.99 1.08
N ILE A 45 3.49 -0.16 2.11
CA ILE A 45 2.71 1.07 1.97
C ILE A 45 3.32 2.19 2.79
N THR A 46 3.30 3.40 2.24
CA THR A 46 3.72 4.61 2.93
C THR A 46 3.01 5.84 2.39
N LYS A 47 3.32 7.01 2.96
CA LYS A 47 2.76 8.30 2.57
C LYS A 47 3.89 9.29 2.35
N LEU A 48 3.83 9.98 1.22
CA LEU A 48 4.74 11.08 0.90
C LEU A 48 4.39 12.33 1.73
N ARG A 49 5.33 13.29 1.79
CA ARG A 49 5.13 14.54 2.55
C ARG A 49 4.01 15.41 1.98
N ASP A 50 3.75 15.31 0.68
CA ASP A 50 2.65 16.01 0.00
C ASP A 50 1.27 15.38 0.23
N GLY A 51 1.24 14.22 0.90
CA GLY A 51 0.01 13.53 1.26
C GLY A 51 -0.37 12.36 0.35
N ARG A 52 0.33 12.15 -0.77
CA ARG A 52 0.06 11.02 -1.68
C ARG A 52 0.49 9.69 -1.07
N PHE A 53 -0.28 8.64 -1.29
CA PHE A 53 0.05 7.29 -0.85
C PHE A 53 0.90 6.57 -1.89
N VAL A 54 1.75 5.66 -1.41
CA VAL A 54 2.70 4.92 -2.21
C VAL A 54 2.64 3.45 -1.85
N ILE A 55 2.47 2.60 -2.86
CA ILE A 55 2.64 1.17 -2.76
C ILE A 55 4.06 0.80 -3.18
N ILE A 56 4.65 -0.16 -2.47
CA ILE A 56 5.98 -0.70 -2.71
C ILE A 56 5.82 -2.17 -3.09
N ASP A 57 6.21 -2.54 -4.30
CA ASP A 57 6.29 -3.93 -4.74
C ASP A 57 7.71 -4.45 -4.50
N GLY A 58 7.84 -5.32 -3.50
CA GLY A 58 9.07 -6.02 -3.13
C GLY A 58 9.12 -7.43 -3.71
N THR A 59 10.34 -7.96 -3.84
CA THR A 59 10.58 -9.29 -4.39
C THR A 59 11.92 -9.84 -3.89
N ASP A 60 11.93 -11.12 -3.53
CA ASP A 60 13.14 -11.87 -3.17
C ASP A 60 13.82 -12.50 -4.39
N TRP A 61 13.19 -12.43 -5.57
CA TRP A 61 13.67 -13.07 -6.78
C TRP A 61 14.87 -12.33 -7.38
N GLN A 62 15.97 -13.05 -7.59
CA GLN A 62 17.17 -12.48 -8.19
C GLN A 62 16.89 -11.96 -9.61
N GLY A 63 17.36 -10.74 -9.89
CA GLY A 63 17.17 -10.08 -11.19
C GLY A 63 15.91 -9.22 -11.29
N GLU A 64 15.02 -9.29 -10.30
CA GLU A 64 13.90 -8.36 -10.20
C GLU A 64 14.25 -7.16 -9.31
N THR A 65 13.59 -6.03 -9.57
CA THR A 65 13.85 -4.78 -8.86
C THR A 65 12.62 -4.37 -8.07
N THR A 66 12.82 -4.05 -6.79
CA THR A 66 11.78 -3.42 -5.97
C THR A 66 11.43 -2.05 -6.53
N THR A 67 10.15 -1.82 -6.77
CA THR A 67 9.63 -0.56 -7.30
C THR A 67 8.52 -0.02 -6.43
N ALA A 68 8.30 1.29 -6.46
CA ALA A 68 7.20 1.91 -5.75
C ALA A 68 6.45 2.87 -6.69
N TYR A 69 5.15 3.04 -6.47
CA TYR A 69 4.32 3.92 -7.28
C TYR A 69 3.31 4.65 -6.41
N VAL A 70 2.97 5.87 -6.84
CA VAL A 70 1.86 6.61 -6.24
C VAL A 70 0.54 5.95 -6.62
N VAL A 71 -0.35 5.86 -5.64
CA VAL A 71 -1.71 5.33 -5.79
C VAL A 71 -2.73 6.34 -5.31
N SER A 72 -3.99 6.13 -5.71
CA SER A 72 -5.11 6.89 -5.17
C SER A 72 -5.35 6.54 -3.69
N ASP A 73 -6.09 7.39 -2.97
CA ASP A 73 -6.46 7.08 -1.58
C ASP A 73 -7.31 5.82 -1.49
N ARG A 74 -8.25 5.64 -2.44
CA ARG A 74 -9.13 4.46 -2.52
C ARG A 74 -8.32 3.18 -2.72
N GLU A 75 -7.41 3.18 -3.68
CA GLU A 75 -6.53 2.03 -3.92
C GLU A 75 -5.63 1.73 -2.72
N ALA A 76 -5.12 2.77 -2.04
CA ALA A 76 -4.35 2.58 -0.82
C ALA A 76 -5.17 1.96 0.31
N LEU A 77 -6.45 2.32 0.45
CA LEU A 77 -7.36 1.73 1.42
C LEU A 77 -7.69 0.28 1.05
N GLU A 78 -8.07 0.01 -0.20
CA GLU A 78 -8.34 -1.35 -0.71
C GLU A 78 -7.17 -2.29 -0.43
N GLU A 79 -5.93 -1.87 -0.69
CA GLU A 79 -4.72 -2.65 -0.40
C GLU A 79 -4.51 -2.96 1.10
N ILE A 80 -4.85 -2.02 1.99
CA ILE A 80 -4.81 -2.27 3.44
C ILE A 80 -5.86 -3.31 3.83
N LEU A 81 -7.09 -3.15 3.34
CA LEU A 81 -8.20 -4.05 3.65
C LEU A 81 -7.96 -5.46 3.10
N GLU A 82 -7.51 -5.58 1.86
CA GLU A 82 -7.15 -6.86 1.22
C GLU A 82 -6.05 -7.60 1.99
N SER A 83 -5.06 -6.87 2.51
CA SER A 83 -4.01 -7.48 3.32
C SER A 83 -4.46 -7.90 4.74
N GLY A 84 -5.63 -7.45 5.18
CA GLY A 84 -6.12 -7.63 6.55
C GLY A 84 -5.33 -6.84 7.61
N ASN A 85 -4.36 -6.01 7.21
CA ASN A 85 -3.52 -5.23 8.11
C ASN A 85 -4.19 -3.91 8.55
N VAL A 86 -5.45 -4.00 8.97
CA VAL A 86 -6.31 -2.85 9.35
C VAL A 86 -5.72 -2.00 10.49
N TYR A 87 -4.82 -2.57 11.30
CA TYR A 87 -4.09 -1.82 12.34
C TYR A 87 -3.29 -0.64 11.76
N LEU A 88 -2.95 -0.66 10.47
CA LEU A 88 -2.30 0.47 9.80
C LEU A 88 -3.16 1.72 9.81
N LEU A 89 -4.50 1.59 9.75
CA LEU A 89 -5.45 2.70 9.78
C LEU A 89 -5.41 3.47 11.10
N GLU A 90 -4.99 2.83 12.20
CA GLU A 90 -4.82 3.48 13.51
C GLU A 90 -3.60 4.42 13.57
N SER A 91 -2.69 4.32 12.60
CA SER A 91 -1.54 5.22 12.53
C SER A 91 -1.95 6.60 12.04
N ARG A 92 -1.40 7.65 12.65
CA ARG A 92 -1.56 9.04 12.20
C ARG A 92 -1.23 9.24 10.72
N ARG A 93 -0.35 8.40 10.15
CA ARG A 93 0.00 8.43 8.72
C ARG A 93 -1.21 8.13 7.82
N PHE A 94 -2.07 7.20 8.24
CA PHE A 94 -3.19 6.66 7.48
C PHE A 94 -4.55 7.16 7.96
N LYS A 95 -4.60 8.18 8.84
CA LYS A 95 -5.86 8.78 9.35
C LYS A 95 -6.88 9.11 8.26
N LYS A 96 -6.44 9.62 7.12
CA LYS A 96 -7.31 9.91 5.97
C LYS A 96 -8.00 8.65 5.41
N LEU A 97 -7.29 7.53 5.38
CA LEU A 97 -7.83 6.25 4.92
C LEU A 97 -8.78 5.66 5.97
N LYS A 98 -8.49 5.86 7.26
CA LYS A 98 -9.39 5.49 8.35
C LYS A 98 -10.73 6.21 8.23
N GLU A 99 -10.71 7.53 8.08
CA GLU A 99 -11.92 8.34 7.89
C GLU A 99 -12.72 7.87 6.67
N MET A 100 -12.04 7.54 5.57
CA MET A 100 -12.69 6.99 4.36
C MET A 100 -13.27 5.58 4.57
N SER A 101 -12.65 4.75 5.40
CA SER A 101 -13.19 3.42 5.75
C SER A 101 -14.47 3.55 6.58
N GLU A 102 -14.46 4.42 7.59
CA GLU A 102 -15.61 4.67 8.46
C GLU A 102 -16.79 5.24 7.66
N GLU A 103 -16.54 6.16 6.71
CA GLU A 103 -17.57 6.70 5.82
C GLU A 103 -18.20 5.63 4.90
N LEU A 104 -17.41 4.64 4.45
CA LEU A 104 -17.93 3.54 3.65
C LEU A 104 -18.81 2.60 4.47
N ASP A 105 -18.40 2.29 5.71
CA ASP A 105 -19.18 1.45 6.63
C ASP A 105 -20.54 2.10 6.96
N ASP A 106 -20.55 3.41 7.26
CA ASP A 106 -21.79 4.16 7.55
C ASP A 106 -22.76 4.13 6.34
N MET A 107 -22.25 4.23 5.11
CA MET A 107 -23.06 4.16 3.90
C MET A 107 -23.66 2.77 3.66
N GLU A 108 -22.92 1.70 3.96
CA GLU A 108 -23.41 0.32 3.83
C GLU A 108 -24.53 0.03 4.84
N GLU A 109 -24.45 0.59 6.06
CA GLU A 109 -25.52 0.44 7.07
C GLU A 109 -26.81 1.19 6.67
N GLU A 110 -26.73 2.37 6.06
CA GLU A 110 -27.91 3.14 5.61
C GLU A 110 -28.69 2.47 4.47
N ASP A 111 -28.02 1.66 3.63
CA ASP A 111 -28.65 0.94 2.50
C ASP A 111 -29.36 -0.37 2.95
N GLU A 112 -29.16 -0.84 4.18
CA GLU A 112 -29.76 -2.06 4.74
C GLU A 112 -31.08 -1.83 5.53
N ASP A 113 -31.46 -0.57 5.78
CA ASP A 113 -32.69 -0.12 6.49
C ASP A 113 -33.86 0.30 5.55
#